data_AF-A0A535ISA8-F1
#
_entry.id   AF-A0A535ISA8-F1
#
_cell.length_a   1.000
_cell.length_b   1.000
_cell.length_c   1.000
_cell.angle_alpha   90.00
_cell.angle_beta   90.00
_cell.angle_gamma   90.00
#
_symmetry.space_group_name_H-M   'P 1'
#
loop_
_entity.id
_entity.type
_entity.pdbx_description
1 polymer ?
#
loop_
_entity_poly.entity_id
_entity_poly.type
_entity_poly.pdbx_seq_one_letter_code
_entity_poly.pdbx_strand_id
1 'polypeptide(L)'
;MANGQFLTYVGTASGATTLYAPVAFNNAYGGYATGMGIENVGASTATVTITYSGQVGSATATQTYTETFTVPVGGYVGDYNGRTDANPVVNPLPDQFHGSATITSTQPLVEIVNEIQTGQVPGTSYNTFASGSRVVRLPLVENALNGFSTGMAVENVGSGTATVTITYADPSTGNQVGTSNASPLTLAPGQFAGIYQGPGGDGGVPSGTRATATLTASGTGVQLAVIVNQRSNSSFMSYISQVVGP
;
A
#
# COMPACT_ATOMS: atom_id res chain seq x y z
N MET A 1 -0.36 23.66 -5.52
CA MET A 1 -1.75 24.12 -5.78
C MET A 1 -2.22 23.39 -7.04
N ALA A 2 -2.81 22.20 -6.91
CA ALA A 2 -4.21 21.92 -6.56
C ALA A 2 -5.14 22.04 -7.78
N ASN A 3 -5.06 21.05 -8.68
CA ASN A 3 -6.25 20.62 -9.41
C ASN A 3 -7.14 19.97 -8.34
N GLY A 4 -8.25 20.61 -7.95
CA GLY A 4 -9.09 20.18 -6.83
C GLY A 4 -9.57 18.74 -6.97
N GLN A 5 -8.88 17.81 -6.31
CA GLN A 5 -9.25 16.41 -6.23
C GLN A 5 -9.94 16.17 -4.89
N PHE A 6 -11.12 15.56 -4.94
CA PHE A 6 -11.76 15.00 -3.76
C PHE A 6 -11.37 13.54 -3.67
N LEU A 7 -10.63 13.20 -2.62
CA LEU A 7 -10.29 11.82 -2.28
C LEU A 7 -11.15 11.39 -1.11
N THR A 8 -11.52 10.11 -1.07
CA THR A 8 -12.38 9.57 -0.03
C THR A 8 -11.66 8.46 0.71
N TYR A 9 -11.85 8.43 2.01
CA TYR A 9 -11.45 7.33 2.87
C TYR A 9 -12.60 7.05 3.84
N VAL A 10 -12.52 5.93 4.55
CA VAL A 10 -13.51 5.57 5.56
C VAL A 10 -12.98 5.98 6.93
N GLY A 11 -13.73 6.75 7.71
CA GLY A 11 -13.30 7.09 9.07
C GLY A 11 -13.12 5.83 9.93
N THR A 12 -12.13 5.83 10.82
CA THR A 12 -11.92 4.74 11.79
C THR A 12 -12.49 5.09 13.16
N ALA A 13 -13.06 4.10 13.84
CA ALA A 13 -13.65 4.27 15.18
C ALA A 13 -12.60 4.17 16.31
N SER A 14 -11.38 3.73 16.01
CA SER A 14 -10.31 3.54 17.00
C SER A 14 -8.93 3.68 16.37
N GLY A 15 -7.99 4.24 17.12
CA GLY A 15 -6.58 4.28 16.74
C GLY A 15 -5.79 3.03 17.14
N ALA A 16 -4.59 2.86 16.57
CA ALA A 16 -3.65 1.79 16.89
C ALA A 16 -2.24 2.34 17.12
N THR A 17 -1.44 1.64 17.92
CA THR A 17 -0.02 2.00 18.16
C THR A 17 0.92 1.47 17.07
N THR A 18 0.43 0.57 16.24
CA THR A 18 1.12 0.09 15.04
C THR A 18 0.15 0.15 13.87
N LEU A 19 0.57 0.80 12.79
CA LEU A 19 -0.16 0.91 11.54
C LEU A 19 0.74 0.49 10.39
N TYR A 20 0.14 -0.06 9.34
CA TYR A 20 0.83 -0.54 8.14
C TYR A 20 0.26 0.17 6.91
N ALA A 21 1.16 0.70 6.09
CA ALA A 21 0.86 1.37 4.83
C ALA A 21 1.53 0.59 3.70
N PRO A 22 0.80 -0.31 3.01
CA PRO A 22 1.38 -1.14 1.96
C PRO A 22 1.91 -0.34 0.75
N VAL A 23 1.54 0.93 0.62
CA VAL A 23 2.04 1.84 -0.42
C VAL A 23 2.69 3.09 0.22
N ALA A 24 3.99 3.25 0.00
CA ALA A 24 4.74 4.46 0.31
C ALA A 24 5.69 4.74 -0.87
N PHE A 25 5.47 5.85 -1.58
CA PHE A 25 6.18 6.18 -2.82
C PHE A 25 6.81 7.57 -2.76
N ASN A 26 8.02 7.69 -3.33
CA ASN A 26 8.64 8.97 -3.67
C ASN A 26 8.97 8.99 -5.18
N ASN A 27 8.17 9.71 -5.95
CA ASN A 27 8.29 9.89 -7.41
C ASN A 27 8.40 8.57 -8.21
N ALA A 28 7.88 7.45 -7.68
CA ALA A 28 7.98 6.14 -8.32
C ALA A 28 6.88 5.90 -9.37
N TYR A 29 7.02 4.83 -10.16
CA TYR A 29 5.98 4.35 -11.09
C TYR A 29 5.35 5.42 -12.00
N GLY A 30 6.19 6.28 -12.59
CA GLY A 30 5.73 7.37 -13.45
C GLY A 30 5.34 8.64 -12.69
N GLY A 31 5.89 8.82 -11.49
CA GLY A 31 5.83 10.07 -10.73
C GLY A 31 4.80 10.11 -9.60
N TYR A 32 4.41 8.95 -9.08
CA TYR A 32 3.60 8.85 -7.88
C TYR A 32 4.40 9.15 -6.62
N ALA A 33 3.75 9.91 -5.74
CA ALA A 33 4.19 10.27 -4.42
C ALA A 33 3.08 9.94 -3.43
N THR A 34 3.45 9.61 -2.20
CA THR A 34 2.50 9.41 -1.10
C THR A 34 2.59 10.54 -0.08
N GLY A 35 1.45 10.93 0.49
CA GLY A 35 1.40 11.76 1.70
C GLY A 35 0.59 11.07 2.77
N MET A 36 1.10 11.03 3.99
CA MET A 36 0.47 10.41 5.15
C MET A 36 -0.06 11.48 6.10
N GLY A 37 -1.36 11.40 6.41
CA GLY A 37 -1.98 12.26 7.40
C GLY A 37 -2.14 11.51 8.70
N ILE A 38 -1.38 11.91 9.73
CA ILE A 38 -1.23 11.17 10.99
C ILE A 38 -1.78 11.99 12.13
N GLU A 39 -2.80 11.47 12.82
CA GLU A 39 -3.41 12.11 13.99
C GLU A 39 -3.18 11.27 15.25
N ASN A 40 -2.82 11.95 16.34
CA ASN A 40 -2.69 11.32 17.65
C ASN A 40 -4.02 11.40 18.41
N VAL A 41 -4.68 10.25 18.54
CA VAL A 41 -5.96 10.08 19.24
C VAL A 41 -5.79 9.52 20.66
N GLY A 42 -4.55 9.51 21.17
CA GLY A 42 -4.22 9.09 22.54
C GLY A 42 -4.50 10.14 23.61
N ALA A 43 -3.82 9.99 24.75
CA ALA A 43 -4.01 10.86 25.93
C ALA A 43 -2.81 11.76 26.23
N SER A 44 -1.71 11.60 25.52
CA SER A 44 -0.47 12.37 25.69
C SER A 44 0.22 12.59 24.34
N THR A 45 1.31 13.36 24.31
CA THR A 45 2.13 13.51 23.10
C THR A 45 2.66 12.14 22.65
N ALA A 46 2.41 11.81 21.39
CA ALA A 46 2.91 10.62 20.73
C ALA A 46 4.35 10.85 20.24
N THR A 47 5.22 9.87 20.44
CA THR A 47 6.44 9.70 19.63
C THR A 47 6.09 8.72 18.53
N VAL A 48 6.31 9.10 17.28
CA VAL A 48 5.98 8.31 16.09
C VAL A 48 7.26 7.98 15.35
N THR A 49 7.43 6.71 14.98
CA THR A 49 8.53 6.25 14.13
C THR A 49 7.96 5.56 12.91
N ILE A 50 8.34 6.05 11.73
CA ILE A 50 7.97 5.45 10.45
C ILE A 50 9.20 4.70 9.92
N THR A 51 9.03 3.43 9.61
CA THR A 51 10.03 2.60 8.96
C THR A 51 9.55 2.21 7.58
N TYR A 52 10.21 2.76 6.56
CA TYR A 52 9.96 2.44 5.16
C TYR A 52 10.81 1.26 4.73
N SER A 53 10.25 0.41 3.88
CA SER A 53 10.92 -0.77 3.34
C SER A 53 10.53 -0.95 1.90
N GLY A 54 11.51 -0.92 0.99
CA GLY A 54 11.22 -0.91 -0.44
C GLY A 54 12.45 -0.91 -1.31
N GLN A 55 12.26 -0.61 -2.59
CA GLN A 55 13.30 -0.55 -3.61
C GLN A 55 13.42 0.88 -4.14
N VAL A 56 14.52 1.19 -4.81
CA VAL A 56 14.78 2.50 -5.43
C VAL A 56 15.09 2.30 -6.91
N GLY A 57 14.35 2.97 -7.78
CA GLY A 57 14.54 2.85 -9.23
C GLY A 57 14.36 1.41 -9.72
N SER A 58 15.37 0.86 -10.39
CA SER A 58 15.35 -0.54 -10.87
C SER A 58 16.10 -1.50 -9.94
N ALA A 59 16.46 -1.08 -8.72
CA ALA A 59 17.17 -1.93 -7.78
C ALA A 59 16.27 -3.08 -7.29
N THR A 60 16.85 -4.27 -7.15
CA THR A 60 16.15 -5.45 -6.63
C THR A 60 16.32 -5.65 -5.13
N ALA A 61 17.37 -5.05 -4.55
CA ALA A 61 17.62 -5.12 -3.11
C ALA A 61 16.64 -4.23 -2.33
N THR A 62 16.03 -4.78 -1.29
CA THR A 62 15.24 -4.01 -0.34
C THR A 62 16.15 -3.11 0.50
N GLN A 63 15.73 -1.87 0.67
CA GLN A 63 16.35 -0.83 1.48
C GLN A 63 15.37 -0.36 2.56
N THR A 64 15.91 0.08 3.69
CA THR A 64 15.14 0.57 4.83
C THR A 64 15.51 2.01 5.13
N TYR A 65 14.49 2.84 5.37
CA TYR A 65 14.63 4.22 5.78
C TYR A 65 13.76 4.48 7.01
N THR A 66 14.19 5.36 7.89
CA THR A 66 13.48 5.62 9.13
C THR A 66 13.48 7.10 9.45
N GLU A 67 12.37 7.55 10.01
CA GLU A 67 12.23 8.88 10.59
C GLU A 67 11.46 8.82 11.90
N THR A 68 11.59 9.85 12.72
CA THR A 68 10.91 9.94 14.01
C THR A 68 10.58 11.39 14.32
N PHE A 69 9.35 11.60 14.80
CA PHE A 69 8.84 12.91 15.18
C PHE A 69 7.83 12.75 16.33
N THR A 70 7.28 13.87 16.79
CA THR A 70 6.26 13.88 17.83
C THR A 70 4.97 14.50 17.33
N VAL A 71 3.84 14.00 17.83
CA VAL A 71 2.50 14.52 17.52
C VAL A 71 1.81 14.85 18.84
N PRO A 72 1.49 16.13 19.12
CA PRO A 72 0.73 16.49 20.32
C PRO A 72 -0.60 15.74 20.39
N VAL A 73 -1.17 15.58 21.60
CA VAL A 73 -2.50 14.98 21.78
C VAL A 73 -3.57 15.77 21.00
N GLY A 74 -4.41 15.09 20.22
CA GLY A 74 -5.37 15.71 19.30
C GLY A 74 -4.73 16.51 18.15
N GLY A 75 -3.40 16.40 18.00
CA GLY A 75 -2.63 17.04 16.95
C GLY A 75 -2.49 16.16 15.72
N TYR A 76 -2.03 16.78 14.64
CA TYR A 76 -1.83 16.17 13.33
C TYR A 76 -0.44 16.48 12.79
N VAL A 77 0.15 15.52 12.07
CA VAL A 77 1.33 15.72 11.23
C VAL A 77 1.04 15.19 9.83
N GLY A 78 1.37 16.00 8.82
CA GLY A 78 1.40 15.55 7.43
C GLY A 78 2.83 15.18 7.05
N ASP A 79 3.06 13.91 6.79
CA ASP A 79 4.29 13.42 6.17
C ASP A 79 4.11 13.35 4.64
N TYR A 80 5.10 13.80 3.88
CA TYR A 80 4.99 13.95 2.43
C TYR A 80 6.23 13.40 1.73
N ASN A 81 6.10 12.20 1.17
CA ASN A 81 7.14 11.52 0.41
C ASN A 81 7.23 12.14 -0.99
N GLY A 82 8.26 12.96 -1.22
CA GLY A 82 8.50 13.66 -2.49
C GLY A 82 8.59 15.18 -2.44
N ARG A 83 8.66 15.76 -1.24
CA ARG A 83 8.97 17.19 -1.06
C ARG A 83 10.46 17.40 -0.80
N THR A 84 11.01 18.50 -1.29
CA THR A 84 12.42 18.91 -1.09
C THR A 84 12.58 20.11 -0.14
N ASP A 85 11.49 20.60 0.46
CA ASP A 85 11.55 21.73 1.39
C ASP A 85 11.45 21.29 2.85
N ALA A 86 11.86 22.19 3.74
CA ALA A 86 11.90 21.96 5.17
C ALA A 86 10.48 22.02 5.78
N ASN A 87 9.81 20.88 5.82
CA ASN A 87 8.71 20.59 6.76
C ASN A 87 9.33 20.05 8.08
N PRO A 88 8.63 19.94 9.23
CA PRO A 88 9.27 19.48 10.47
C PRO A 88 9.69 18.00 10.41
N VAL A 89 9.38 17.30 9.33
CA VAL A 89 9.75 15.93 9.02
C VAL A 89 10.62 15.95 7.75
N VAL A 90 11.86 15.47 7.86
CA VAL A 90 12.79 15.38 6.73
C VAL A 90 12.56 14.04 6.05
N ASN A 91 11.89 14.06 4.90
CA ASN A 91 11.64 12.86 4.08
C ASN A 91 12.97 12.11 3.82
N PRO A 92 13.12 10.87 4.33
CA PRO A 92 14.37 10.12 4.20
C PRO A 92 14.45 9.35 2.87
N LEU A 93 13.37 9.34 2.07
CA LEU A 93 13.24 8.50 0.89
C LEU A 93 13.94 9.11 -0.34
N PRO A 94 14.81 8.37 -1.04
CA PRO A 94 15.36 8.79 -2.32
C PRO A 94 14.28 8.92 -3.41
N ASP A 95 14.60 9.67 -4.47
CA ASP A 95 13.79 9.68 -5.69
C ASP A 95 13.65 8.26 -6.27
N GLN A 96 12.48 7.94 -6.83
CA GLN A 96 12.10 6.59 -7.30
C GLN A 96 11.96 5.52 -6.22
N PHE A 97 11.87 5.89 -4.93
CA PHE A 97 11.55 4.92 -3.89
C PHE A 97 10.12 4.38 -4.05
N HIS A 98 9.99 3.05 -3.96
CA HIS A 98 8.70 2.38 -3.87
C HIS A 98 8.73 1.24 -2.87
N GLY A 99 7.76 1.24 -1.96
CA GLY A 99 7.72 0.26 -0.89
C GLY A 99 6.46 0.36 -0.03
N SER A 100 6.59 -0.13 1.19
CA SER A 100 5.60 0.02 2.26
C SER A 100 6.20 0.80 3.44
N ALA A 101 5.35 1.14 4.40
CA ALA A 101 5.77 1.73 5.67
C ALA A 101 5.10 1.02 6.85
N THR A 102 5.89 0.75 7.89
CA THR A 102 5.40 0.38 9.22
C THR A 102 5.53 1.59 10.14
N ILE A 103 4.40 2.04 10.69
CA ILE A 103 4.28 3.19 11.57
C ILE A 103 4.09 2.66 12.99
N THR A 104 4.94 3.08 13.92
CA THR A 104 4.84 2.72 15.34
C THR A 104 4.75 3.96 16.21
N SER A 105 4.02 3.87 17.31
CA SER A 105 3.82 5.00 18.20
C SER A 105 3.65 4.63 19.67
N THR A 106 4.05 5.56 20.55
CA THR A 106 3.81 5.47 21.99
C THR A 106 2.35 5.74 22.38
N GLN A 107 1.51 6.24 21.47
CA GLN A 107 0.07 6.49 21.66
C GLN A 107 -0.73 5.99 20.45
N PRO A 108 -2.04 5.70 20.59
CA PRO A 108 -2.87 5.32 19.45
C PRO A 108 -2.94 6.42 18.39
N LEU A 109 -2.74 6.04 17.13
CA LEU A 109 -2.83 6.90 15.96
C LEU A 109 -4.00 6.50 15.06
N VAL A 110 -4.52 7.46 14.31
CA VAL A 110 -5.31 7.22 13.10
C VAL A 110 -4.58 7.84 11.91
N GLU A 111 -4.62 7.17 10.76
CA GLU A 111 -3.83 7.60 9.61
C GLU A 111 -4.55 7.33 8.28
N ILE A 112 -4.38 8.27 7.35
CA ILE A 112 -4.74 8.12 5.95
C ILE A 112 -3.50 8.25 5.07
N VAL A 113 -3.47 7.53 3.96
CA VAL A 113 -2.43 7.66 2.93
C VAL A 113 -3.08 8.18 1.66
N ASN A 114 -2.51 9.25 1.10
CA ASN A 114 -2.89 9.79 -0.20
C ASN A 114 -1.84 9.40 -1.23
N GLU A 115 -2.26 8.85 -2.36
CA GLU A 115 -1.41 8.54 -3.50
C GLU A 115 -1.72 9.51 -4.64
N ILE A 116 -0.72 10.27 -5.08
CA ILE A 116 -0.90 11.34 -6.05
C ILE A 116 0.19 11.24 -7.11
N GLN A 117 -0.19 11.34 -8.39
CA GLN A 117 0.78 11.49 -9.47
C GLN A 117 1.08 12.97 -9.69
N THR A 118 2.36 13.36 -9.56
CA THR A 118 2.78 14.75 -9.72
C THR A 118 2.44 15.28 -11.11
N GLY A 119 1.77 16.43 -11.17
CA GLY A 119 1.40 17.09 -12.44
C GLY A 119 0.21 16.47 -13.18
N GLN A 120 -0.47 15.48 -12.60
CA GLN A 120 -1.64 14.82 -13.20
C GLN A 120 -2.87 14.88 -12.28
N VAL A 121 -4.05 14.62 -12.87
CA VAL A 121 -5.36 14.76 -12.21
C VAL A 121 -5.83 13.55 -11.38
N PRO A 122 -5.36 12.29 -11.53
CA PRO A 122 -5.93 11.23 -10.72
C PRO A 122 -5.08 10.96 -9.46
N GLY A 123 -5.75 10.99 -8.30
CA GLY A 123 -5.22 10.62 -6.99
C GLY A 123 -6.22 9.72 -6.25
N THR A 124 -5.78 9.04 -5.19
CA THR A 124 -6.65 8.22 -4.34
C THR A 124 -6.19 8.28 -2.89
N SER A 125 -7.06 7.87 -1.96
CA SER A 125 -6.70 7.71 -0.54
C SER A 125 -7.08 6.32 -0.05
N TYR A 126 -6.33 5.82 0.93
CA TYR A 126 -6.69 4.61 1.65
C TYR A 126 -6.36 4.73 3.15
N ASN A 127 -6.98 3.88 3.95
CA ASN A 127 -6.70 3.76 5.38
C ASN A 127 -5.55 2.78 5.63
N THR A 128 -4.67 3.11 6.56
CA THR A 128 -3.68 2.14 7.03
C THR A 128 -4.32 0.96 7.77
N PHE A 129 -3.57 -0.13 7.88
CA PHE A 129 -4.01 -1.36 8.52
C PHE A 129 -3.48 -1.42 9.95
N ALA A 130 -4.30 -1.78 10.93
CA ALA A 130 -3.83 -2.11 12.29
C ALA A 130 -3.36 -3.56 12.42
N SER A 131 -3.74 -4.42 11.47
CA SER A 131 -3.40 -5.85 11.41
C SER A 131 -3.57 -6.38 10.00
N GLY A 132 -2.95 -7.53 9.69
CA GLY A 132 -3.15 -8.22 8.41
C GLY A 132 -3.98 -9.50 8.53
N SER A 133 -4.04 -10.25 7.44
CA SER A 133 -4.64 -11.58 7.38
C SER A 133 -3.78 -12.57 6.63
N ARG A 134 -3.86 -13.86 6.97
CA ARG A 134 -3.21 -14.94 6.20
C ARG A 134 -3.85 -15.15 4.83
N VAL A 135 -5.14 -14.86 4.72
CA VAL A 135 -5.89 -14.96 3.46
C VAL A 135 -6.60 -13.64 3.22
N VAL A 136 -6.29 -13.01 2.09
CA VAL A 136 -6.96 -11.78 1.66
C VAL A 136 -7.60 -12.00 0.29
N ARG A 137 -8.76 -11.37 0.08
CA ARG A 137 -9.53 -11.45 -1.16
C ARG A 137 -9.64 -10.09 -1.82
N LEU A 138 -9.43 -10.09 -3.13
CA LEU A 138 -9.53 -8.92 -3.99
C LEU A 138 -10.72 -9.13 -4.93
N PRO A 139 -11.83 -8.40 -4.75
CA PRO A 139 -13.04 -8.62 -5.55
C PRO A 139 -12.89 -8.15 -7.01
N LEU A 140 -11.89 -7.34 -7.34
CA LEU A 140 -11.69 -6.83 -8.69
C LEU A 140 -10.21 -6.63 -9.04
N VAL A 141 -9.73 -7.42 -9.99
CA VAL A 141 -8.41 -7.31 -10.59
C VAL A 141 -8.57 -7.29 -12.11
N GLU A 142 -8.00 -6.31 -12.78
CA GLU A 142 -8.17 -6.06 -14.22
C GLU A 142 -6.82 -5.98 -14.93
N ASN A 143 -6.73 -6.57 -16.12
CA ASN A 143 -5.59 -6.42 -17.02
C ASN A 143 -6.05 -5.82 -18.35
N ALA A 144 -5.65 -4.57 -18.61
CA ALA A 144 -5.94 -3.83 -19.84
C ALA A 144 -7.42 -3.85 -20.29
N LEU A 145 -8.35 -4.11 -19.38
CA LEU A 145 -9.78 -4.20 -19.69
C LEU A 145 -10.35 -2.78 -19.76
N ASN A 146 -10.81 -2.38 -20.94
CA ASN A 146 -11.31 -1.02 -21.20
C ASN A 146 -10.31 0.09 -20.78
N GLY A 147 -9.01 -0.21 -20.89
CA GLY A 147 -7.93 0.70 -20.49
C GLY A 147 -7.59 0.70 -19.00
N PHE A 148 -8.23 -0.15 -18.18
CA PHE A 148 -7.90 -0.30 -16.76
C PHE A 148 -6.90 -1.44 -16.54
N SER A 149 -5.90 -1.18 -15.69
CA SER A 149 -4.98 -2.19 -15.18
C SER A 149 -4.85 -2.05 -13.66
N THR A 150 -4.58 -3.18 -13.01
CA THR A 150 -4.49 -3.26 -11.55
C THR A 150 -3.05 -3.41 -11.08
N GLY A 151 -2.65 -2.61 -10.09
CA GLY A 151 -1.48 -2.84 -9.24
C GLY A 151 -1.93 -3.35 -7.87
N MET A 152 -1.18 -4.28 -7.30
CA MET A 152 -1.40 -4.80 -5.94
C MET A 152 -0.13 -4.56 -5.13
N ALA A 153 -0.28 -3.85 -4.03
CA ALA A 153 0.77 -3.60 -3.07
C ALA A 153 0.61 -4.56 -1.90
N VAL A 154 1.52 -5.51 -1.76
CA VAL A 154 1.48 -6.57 -0.74
C VAL A 154 2.56 -6.30 0.29
N GLU A 155 2.16 -6.11 1.54
CA GLU A 155 3.07 -6.00 2.67
C GLU A 155 2.92 -7.20 3.60
N ASN A 156 4.04 -7.80 4.00
CA ASN A 156 4.04 -8.77 5.10
C ASN A 156 4.10 -8.03 6.44
N VAL A 157 2.94 -7.88 7.07
CA VAL A 157 2.79 -7.21 8.38
C VAL A 157 2.95 -8.19 9.57
N GLY A 158 3.26 -9.45 9.28
CA GLY A 158 3.56 -10.48 10.27
C GLY A 158 4.99 -10.41 10.79
N SER A 159 5.32 -11.32 11.71
CA SER A 159 6.64 -11.40 12.36
C SER A 159 7.58 -12.45 11.74
N GLY A 160 7.07 -13.29 10.83
CA GLY A 160 7.85 -14.31 10.13
C GLY A 160 7.88 -14.08 8.63
N THR A 161 8.81 -14.74 7.94
CA THR A 161 8.87 -14.70 6.47
C THR A 161 7.65 -15.41 5.86
N ALA A 162 6.93 -14.71 5.00
CA ALA A 162 5.76 -15.21 4.30
C ALA A 162 6.12 -15.76 2.92
N THR A 163 5.60 -16.94 2.60
CA THR A 163 5.50 -17.41 1.20
C THR A 163 4.06 -17.19 0.73
N VAL A 164 3.89 -16.27 -0.21
CA VAL A 164 2.60 -15.80 -0.73
C VAL A 164 2.28 -16.47 -2.05
N THR A 165 1.10 -17.10 -2.11
CA THR A 165 0.53 -17.65 -3.34
C THR A 165 -0.66 -16.81 -3.79
N ILE A 166 -0.77 -16.55 -5.10
CA ILE A 166 -1.84 -15.74 -5.67
C ILE A 166 -2.56 -16.51 -6.78
N THR A 167 -3.86 -16.69 -6.59
CA THR A 167 -4.74 -17.32 -7.58
C THR A 167 -5.79 -16.33 -8.07
N TYR A 168 -6.10 -16.39 -9.36
CA TYR A 168 -7.13 -15.57 -9.99
C TYR A 168 -8.28 -16.44 -10.46
N ALA A 169 -9.50 -16.01 -10.17
CA ALA A 169 -10.71 -16.70 -10.61
C ALA A 169 -11.57 -15.81 -11.51
N ASP A 170 -12.11 -16.41 -12.56
CA ASP A 170 -13.15 -15.83 -13.40
C ASP A 170 -14.33 -15.42 -12.50
N PRO A 171 -14.81 -14.17 -12.55
CA PRO A 171 -15.84 -13.69 -11.64
C PRO A 171 -17.22 -14.28 -11.94
N SER A 172 -17.44 -14.87 -13.13
CA SER A 172 -18.72 -15.46 -13.53
C SER A 172 -18.82 -16.95 -13.24
N THR A 173 -17.71 -17.68 -13.36
CA THR A 173 -17.67 -19.14 -13.22
C THR A 173 -16.95 -19.61 -11.96
N GLY A 174 -16.12 -18.77 -11.33
CA GLY A 174 -15.24 -19.15 -10.22
C GLY A 174 -14.05 -20.02 -10.63
N ASN A 175 -13.92 -20.35 -11.92
CA ASN A 175 -12.80 -21.15 -12.41
C ASN A 175 -11.51 -20.34 -12.41
N GLN A 176 -10.38 -21.01 -12.17
CA GLN A 176 -9.09 -20.35 -12.19
C GLN A 176 -8.74 -19.86 -13.60
N VAL A 177 -8.42 -18.57 -13.75
CA VAL A 177 -8.05 -17.92 -15.04
C VAL A 177 -6.57 -17.61 -15.16
N GLY A 178 -5.82 -17.78 -14.07
CA GLY A 178 -4.37 -17.59 -14.06
C GLY A 178 -3.79 -17.74 -12.65
N THR A 179 -2.46 -17.75 -12.62
CA THR A 179 -1.64 -17.58 -11.41
C THR A 179 -0.64 -16.46 -11.69
N SER A 180 -0.26 -15.72 -10.64
CA SER A 180 0.74 -14.66 -10.80
C SER A 180 2.08 -15.25 -11.23
N ASN A 181 2.78 -14.61 -12.17
CA ASN A 181 4.14 -14.99 -12.56
C ASN A 181 5.15 -14.71 -11.42
N ALA A 182 4.79 -13.86 -10.47
CA ALA A 182 5.56 -13.63 -9.25
C ALA A 182 5.29 -14.66 -8.14
N SER A 183 4.40 -15.64 -8.35
CA SER A 183 4.01 -16.62 -7.34
C SER A 183 4.80 -17.93 -7.47
N PRO A 184 5.34 -18.51 -6.36
CA PRO A 184 5.28 -17.99 -5.01
C PRO A 184 6.26 -16.83 -4.77
N LEU A 185 5.77 -15.82 -4.06
CA LEU A 185 6.52 -14.65 -3.59
C LEU A 185 7.02 -14.89 -2.17
N THR A 186 8.25 -14.53 -1.84
CA THR A 186 8.77 -14.59 -0.47
C THR A 186 8.97 -13.18 0.08
N LEU A 187 8.34 -12.87 1.21
CA LEU A 187 8.40 -11.56 1.88
C LEU A 187 8.87 -11.74 3.33
N ALA A 188 10.00 -11.14 3.70
CA ALA A 188 10.36 -10.95 5.11
C ALA A 188 9.39 -9.96 5.80
N PRO A 189 9.33 -9.92 7.15
CA PRO A 189 8.55 -8.92 7.87
C PRO A 189 8.83 -7.49 7.38
N GLY A 190 7.77 -6.71 7.15
CA GLY A 190 7.82 -5.35 6.62
C GLY A 190 8.25 -5.25 5.15
N GLN A 191 8.45 -6.35 4.43
CA GLN A 191 8.75 -6.27 2.99
C GLN A 191 7.49 -6.05 2.15
N PHE A 192 7.69 -5.24 1.12
CA PHE A 192 6.75 -4.90 0.06
C PHE A 192 7.00 -5.75 -1.19
N ALA A 193 5.92 -6.13 -1.88
CA ALA A 193 5.93 -6.52 -3.28
C ALA A 193 4.81 -5.81 -4.05
N GLY A 194 5.18 -5.17 -5.15
CA GLY A 194 4.25 -4.61 -6.13
C GLY A 194 4.02 -5.60 -7.25
N ILE A 195 2.75 -5.95 -7.50
CA ILE A 195 2.36 -6.88 -8.57
C ILE A 195 1.48 -6.12 -9.55
N TYR A 196 1.83 -6.14 -10.82
CA TYR A 196 1.16 -5.35 -11.84
C TYR A 196 0.52 -6.22 -12.91
N GLN A 197 -0.75 -5.97 -13.20
CA GLN A 197 -1.48 -6.72 -14.22
C GLN A 197 -1.28 -6.18 -15.63
N GLY A 198 -0.94 -4.90 -15.79
CA GLY A 198 -0.85 -4.29 -17.11
C GLY A 198 0.32 -4.78 -17.97
N PRO A 199 0.52 -4.19 -19.17
CA PRO A 199 1.57 -4.62 -20.10
C PRO A 199 2.95 -4.67 -19.46
N GLY A 200 3.64 -5.81 -19.61
CA GLY A 200 4.96 -6.06 -19.02
C GLY A 200 4.94 -6.41 -17.52
N GLY A 201 3.76 -6.49 -16.91
CA GLY A 201 3.58 -6.86 -15.52
C GLY A 201 3.65 -8.37 -15.25
N ASP A 202 3.76 -8.71 -13.97
CA ASP A 202 3.91 -10.06 -13.42
C ASP A 202 2.59 -10.64 -12.89
N GLY A 203 1.48 -9.92 -13.04
CA GLY A 203 0.22 -10.22 -12.40
C GLY A 203 -0.52 -11.47 -12.89
N GLY A 204 -0.31 -11.94 -14.12
CA GLY A 204 -0.81 -13.25 -14.59
C GLY A 204 -2.30 -13.35 -14.93
N VAL A 205 -3.10 -12.27 -14.83
CA VAL A 205 -4.46 -12.21 -15.40
C VAL A 205 -4.36 -12.01 -16.92
N PRO A 206 -5.12 -12.73 -17.76
CA PRO A 206 -5.11 -12.52 -19.22
C PRO A 206 -5.49 -11.09 -19.62
N SER A 207 -4.81 -10.53 -20.63
CA SER A 207 -5.11 -9.19 -21.14
C SER A 207 -6.53 -9.10 -21.70
N GLY A 208 -7.21 -7.97 -21.44
CA GLY A 208 -8.60 -7.74 -21.81
C GLY A 208 -9.61 -8.45 -20.91
N THR A 209 -9.20 -8.91 -19.73
CA THR A 209 -10.09 -9.63 -18.80
C THR A 209 -10.05 -9.04 -17.39
N ARG A 210 -10.99 -9.51 -16.57
CA ARG A 210 -11.08 -9.23 -15.14
C ARG A 210 -11.19 -10.52 -14.35
N ALA A 211 -10.73 -10.48 -13.12
CA ALA A 211 -10.74 -11.59 -12.18
C ALA A 211 -11.06 -11.11 -10.76
N THR A 212 -11.37 -12.07 -9.90
CA THR A 212 -11.11 -11.94 -8.46
C THR A 212 -9.74 -12.52 -8.16
N ALA A 213 -9.10 -12.10 -7.07
CA ALA A 213 -7.86 -12.70 -6.59
C ALA A 213 -7.98 -13.18 -5.14
N THR A 214 -7.31 -14.28 -4.83
CA THR A 214 -7.06 -14.72 -3.45
C THR A 214 -5.56 -14.81 -3.23
N LEU A 215 -5.07 -14.10 -2.21
CA LEU A 215 -3.69 -14.21 -1.75
C LEU A 215 -3.67 -15.01 -0.47
N THR A 216 -2.82 -16.04 -0.42
CA THR A 216 -2.63 -16.90 0.75
C THR A 216 -1.17 -16.84 1.19
N ALA A 217 -0.94 -16.45 2.44
CA ALA A 217 0.37 -16.46 3.09
C ALA A 217 0.57 -17.73 3.92
N SER A 218 1.67 -18.41 3.66
CA SER A 218 2.15 -19.56 4.43
C SER A 218 3.43 -19.19 5.19
N GLY A 219 3.64 -19.85 6.34
CA GLY A 219 4.70 -19.52 7.30
C GLY A 219 4.18 -19.27 8.72
N THR A 220 5.08 -19.21 9.69
CA THR A 220 4.75 -18.96 11.11
C THR A 220 4.66 -17.46 11.38
N GLY A 221 3.59 -17.01 12.03
CA GLY A 221 3.41 -15.59 12.37
C GLY A 221 3.17 -14.64 11.19
N VAL A 222 2.80 -15.15 10.01
CA VAL A 222 2.63 -14.36 8.79
C VAL A 222 1.24 -13.76 8.66
N GLN A 223 1.18 -12.52 8.19
CA GLN A 223 -0.05 -11.78 7.92
C GLN A 223 0.21 -10.80 6.78
N LEU A 224 -0.76 -10.60 5.90
CA LEU A 224 -0.66 -9.66 4.78
C LEU A 224 -1.59 -8.48 4.97
N ALA A 225 -1.10 -7.29 4.63
CA ALA A 225 -1.91 -6.12 4.32
C ALA A 225 -1.78 -5.83 2.82
N VAL A 226 -2.90 -5.59 2.14
CA VAL A 226 -2.91 -5.41 0.68
C VAL A 226 -3.80 -4.26 0.27
N ILE A 227 -3.22 -3.33 -0.49
CA ILE A 227 -3.91 -2.27 -1.22
C ILE A 227 -3.93 -2.62 -2.70
N VAL A 228 -5.06 -2.35 -3.33
CA VAL A 228 -5.23 -2.53 -4.76
C VAL A 228 -5.48 -1.19 -5.41
N ASN A 229 -4.71 -0.92 -6.46
CA ASN A 229 -4.74 0.30 -7.24
C ASN A 229 -5.27 -0.01 -8.63
N GLN A 230 -6.39 0.58 -9.00
CA GLN A 230 -6.93 0.49 -10.36
C GLN A 230 -6.69 1.78 -11.11
N ARG A 231 -6.08 1.66 -12.29
CA ARG A 231 -5.64 2.82 -13.06
C ARG A 231 -6.03 2.70 -14.53
N SER A 232 -6.48 3.82 -15.08
CA SER A 232 -6.45 4.12 -16.52
C SER A 232 -5.58 5.36 -16.81
N ASN A 233 -5.57 5.85 -18.04
CA ASN A 233 -4.88 7.10 -18.37
C ASN A 233 -5.49 8.35 -17.70
N SER A 234 -6.73 8.28 -17.23
CA SER A 234 -7.47 9.44 -16.69
C SER A 234 -8.15 9.18 -15.34
N SER A 235 -8.08 7.96 -14.82
CA SER A 235 -8.76 7.56 -13.59
C SER A 235 -7.82 6.75 -12.71
N PHE A 236 -7.98 6.93 -11.40
CA PHE A 236 -7.25 6.19 -10.39
C PHE A 236 -8.16 6.02 -9.18
N MET A 237 -8.17 4.81 -8.64
CA MET A 237 -8.80 4.53 -7.35
C MET A 237 -8.01 3.44 -6.63
N SER A 238 -8.17 3.41 -5.31
CA SER A 238 -7.67 2.35 -4.47
C SER A 238 -8.79 1.70 -3.68
N TYR A 239 -8.59 0.45 -3.31
CA TYR A 239 -9.40 -0.23 -2.31
C TYR A 239 -8.54 -1.15 -1.44
N ILE A 240 -8.98 -1.36 -0.20
CA ILE A 240 -8.30 -2.28 0.72
C ILE A 240 -8.81 -3.71 0.51
N SER A 241 -7.90 -4.67 0.62
CA SER A 241 -8.27 -6.09 0.55
C SER A 241 -9.27 -6.50 1.62
N GLN A 242 -10.11 -7.49 1.29
CA GLN A 242 -11.11 -8.02 2.21
C GLN A 242 -10.54 -9.21 3.00
N VAL A 243 -10.77 -9.19 4.31
CA VAL A 243 -10.39 -10.27 5.22
C VAL A 243 -11.55 -11.25 5.34
N VAL A 244 -11.25 -12.55 5.28
CA VAL A 244 -12.23 -13.58 5.65
C VAL A 244 -12.05 -13.83 7.14
N GLY A 245 -13.12 -13.62 7.92
CA GLY A 245 -13.14 -14.08 9.31
C GLY A 245 -12.93 -15.60 9.39
N PRO A 246 -12.48 -16.14 10.53
CA PRO A 246 -12.45 -17.58 10.75
C PRO A 246 -13.82 -18.24 10.54
#